data_AF-A0A2H0LCZ7-F1
#
_entry.id   AF-A0A2H0LCZ7-F1
#
_cell.length_a   1.000
_cell.length_b   1.000
_cell.length_c   1.000
_cell.angle_alpha   90.00
_cell.angle_beta   90.00
_cell.angle_gamma   90.00
#
_symmetry.space_group_name_H-M   'P 1'
#
loop_
_entity.id
_entity.type
_entity.pdbx_description
1 polymer ?
#
loop_
_entity_poly.entity_id
_entity_poly.type
_entity_poly.pdbx_seq_one_letter_code
_entity_poly.pdbx_strand_id
1 'polypeptide(L)'
;MVDRVNQLAWKQIAVAVTVGFLLGGGFGLWQGRREGPRWMHRAPEERKERVIKRFTAELQLTEAQAVEVRRIISESHDRLQALRDRVRPDFRAVREEMKRRIRALLTEEQIPRFEAMETRWEARKKGWRDHPRTENMR
;
A
#
# COMPACT_ATOMS: atom_id res chain seq x y z
N MET A 1 30.33 -21.41 -14.75
CA MET A 1 29.01 -22.09 -14.82
C MET A 1 27.98 -21.53 -13.84
N VAL A 2 28.37 -20.69 -12.88
CA VAL A 2 27.50 -20.12 -11.82
C VAL A 2 26.63 -18.95 -12.32
N ASP A 3 27.06 -18.22 -13.36
CA ASP A 3 26.36 -17.00 -13.82
C ASP A 3 25.05 -17.24 -14.57
N ARG A 4 24.88 -18.41 -15.20
CA ARG A 4 23.63 -18.77 -15.90
C ARG A 4 22.48 -19.13 -14.94
N VAL A 5 22.80 -19.60 -13.72
CA VAL A 5 21.81 -19.99 -12.71
C VAL A 5 21.18 -18.75 -12.05
N ASN A 6 21.98 -17.74 -11.75
CA ASN A 6 21.49 -16.46 -11.21
C ASN A 6 20.59 -15.71 -12.20
N GLN A 7 20.88 -15.81 -13.51
CA GLN A 7 20.06 -15.19 -14.55
C GLN A 7 18.69 -15.88 -14.77
N LEU A 8 18.49 -17.11 -14.30
CA LEU A 8 17.19 -17.78 -14.38
C LEU A 8 16.33 -17.52 -13.13
N ALA A 9 16.96 -17.44 -11.95
CA ALA A 9 16.28 -17.19 -10.67
C ALA A 9 15.54 -15.84 -10.64
N TRP A 10 16.14 -14.75 -11.14
CA TRP A 10 15.47 -13.44 -11.15
C TRP A 10 14.30 -13.37 -12.13
N LYS A 11 14.34 -14.11 -13.25
CA LYS A 11 13.25 -14.20 -14.22
C LYS A 11 12.04 -14.94 -13.62
N GLN A 12 12.28 -15.99 -12.83
CA GLN A 12 11.21 -16.69 -12.12
C GLN A 12 10.61 -15.85 -10.98
N ILE A 13 11.43 -15.09 -10.25
CA ILE A 13 10.96 -14.14 -9.23
C ILE A 13 10.14 -13.01 -9.88
N ALA A 14 10.58 -12.48 -11.02
CA ALA A 14 9.85 -11.46 -11.77
C ALA A 14 8.47 -11.98 -12.20
N VAL A 15 8.39 -13.20 -12.74
CA VAL A 15 7.11 -13.83 -13.13
C VAL A 15 6.18 -14.04 -11.92
N ALA A 16 6.70 -14.49 -10.78
CA ALA A 16 5.88 -14.67 -9.56
C ALA A 16 5.32 -13.34 -9.01
N VAL A 17 6.11 -12.26 -9.06
CA VAL A 17 5.66 -10.91 -8.68
C VAL A 17 4.62 -10.38 -9.66
N THR A 18 4.80 -10.59 -10.96
CA THR A 18 3.84 -10.17 -11.99
C THR A 18 2.52 -10.94 -11.89
N VAL A 19 2.55 -12.25 -11.63
CA VAL A 19 1.34 -13.06 -11.42
C VAL A 19 0.62 -12.65 -10.13
N GLY A 20 1.35 -12.32 -9.05
CA GLY A 20 0.77 -11.74 -7.84
C GLY A 20 0.13 -10.35 -8.07
N PHE A 21 0.71 -9.53 -8.95
CA PHE A 21 0.18 -8.22 -9.32
C PHE A 21 -1.07 -8.32 -10.21
N LEU A 22 -1.10 -9.28 -11.13
CA LEU A 22 -2.23 -9.51 -12.04
C LEU A 22 -3.42 -10.17 -11.35
N LEU A 23 -3.19 -11.11 -10.43
CA LEU A 23 -4.26 -11.75 -9.64
C LEU A 23 -4.78 -10.87 -8.49
N GLY A 24 -4.00 -9.90 -8.02
CA GLY A 24 -4.42 -8.96 -6.96
C GLY A 24 -4.95 -7.59 -7.44
N GLY A 25 -4.53 -7.13 -8.62
CA GLY A 25 -4.79 -5.76 -9.09
C GLY A 25 -6.03 -5.58 -9.99
N GLY A 26 -6.47 -6.62 -10.71
CA GLY A 26 -7.53 -6.51 -11.71
C GLY A 26 -8.96 -6.53 -11.15
N PHE A 27 -9.23 -7.33 -10.12
CA PHE A 27 -10.58 -7.51 -9.59
C PHE A 27 -11.09 -6.27 -8.81
N GLY A 28 -10.17 -5.48 -8.25
CA GLY A 28 -10.50 -4.28 -7.47
C GLY A 28 -11.05 -3.12 -8.29
N LEU A 29 -10.79 -3.09 -9.61
CA LEU A 29 -11.19 -1.97 -10.47
C LEU A 29 -12.63 -2.08 -11.01
N TRP A 30 -13.30 -3.23 -10.88
CA TRP A 30 -14.66 -3.42 -11.43
C TRP A 30 -15.78 -3.39 -10.38
N GLN A 31 -15.53 -3.77 -9.12
CA GLN A 31 -16.56 -3.73 -8.05
C GLN A 31 -16.55 -2.47 -7.17
N GLY A 32 -15.56 -1.60 -7.27
CA GLY A 32 -15.31 -0.53 -6.30
C GLY A 32 -16.11 0.76 -6.43
N ARG A 33 -17.38 0.75 -6.90
CA ARG A 33 -18.17 1.98 -7.05
C ARG A 33 -19.03 2.40 -5.87
N ARG A 34 -19.14 1.68 -4.74
CA ARG A 34 -19.89 2.23 -3.57
C ARG A 34 -19.37 1.97 -2.16
N GLU A 35 -18.49 1.00 -1.91
CA GLU A 35 -17.92 0.82 -0.57
C GLU A 35 -16.47 0.39 -0.70
N GLY A 36 -15.54 1.20 -0.20
CA GLY A 36 -14.15 0.79 -0.05
C GLY A 36 -14.13 -0.52 0.75
N PRO A 37 -13.34 -1.52 0.36
CA PRO A 37 -13.42 -2.80 1.03
C PRO A 37 -13.13 -2.68 2.54
N ARG A 38 -14.02 -3.27 3.36
CA ARG A 38 -13.96 -3.29 4.84
C ARG A 38 -12.60 -3.75 5.43
N TRP A 39 -11.68 -4.28 4.62
CA TRP A 39 -10.32 -4.65 5.01
C TRP A 39 -9.36 -3.47 5.22
N MET A 40 -9.68 -2.28 4.70
CA MET A 40 -8.83 -1.08 4.86
C MET A 40 -8.94 -0.40 6.24
N HIS A 41 -10.02 -0.65 7.01
CA HIS A 41 -10.33 0.09 8.25
C HIS A 41 -9.79 -0.51 9.57
N ARG A 42 -9.00 -1.59 9.54
CA ARG A 42 -8.56 -2.30 10.77
C ARG A 42 -7.14 -1.90 11.23
N ALA A 43 -6.80 -2.15 12.49
CA ALA A 43 -5.45 -1.90 13.00
C ALA A 43 -4.38 -2.70 12.20
N PRO A 44 -3.14 -2.20 12.05
CA PRO A 44 -2.07 -2.91 11.35
C PRO A 44 -1.87 -4.34 11.85
N GLU A 45 -1.94 -4.55 13.16
CA GLU A 45 -1.81 -5.86 13.79
C GLU A 45 -3.00 -6.78 13.48
N GLU A 46 -4.23 -6.26 13.51
CA GLU A 46 -5.39 -7.06 13.12
C GLU A 46 -5.35 -7.48 11.65
N ARG A 47 -4.73 -6.68 10.77
CA ARG A 47 -4.52 -7.05 9.36
C ARG A 47 -3.53 -8.20 9.24
N LYS A 48 -2.37 -8.11 9.92
CA LYS A 48 -1.37 -9.18 9.96
C LYS A 48 -2.00 -10.47 10.48
N GLU A 49 -2.76 -10.38 11.57
CA GLU A 49 -3.44 -11.54 12.17
C GLU A 49 -4.45 -12.19 11.22
N ARG A 50 -5.21 -11.41 10.45
CA ARG A 50 -6.13 -11.97 9.45
C ARG A 50 -5.40 -12.66 8.31
N VAL A 51 -4.29 -12.11 7.85
CA VAL A 51 -3.48 -12.75 6.80
C VAL A 51 -2.95 -14.08 7.30
N ILE A 52 -2.42 -14.12 8.53
CA ILE A 52 -1.94 -15.35 9.16
C ILE A 52 -3.09 -16.35 9.31
N LYS A 53 -4.23 -15.95 9.89
CA LYS A 53 -5.41 -16.84 10.04
C LYS A 53 -5.90 -17.39 8.71
N ARG A 54 -5.91 -16.57 7.67
CA ARG A 54 -6.27 -16.99 6.32
C ARG A 54 -5.27 -18.00 5.77
N PHE A 55 -3.97 -17.76 5.93
CA PHE A 55 -2.93 -18.67 5.47
C PHE A 55 -2.96 -19.99 6.24
N THR A 56 -3.15 -19.94 7.56
CA THR A 56 -3.32 -21.13 8.40
C THR A 56 -4.52 -21.96 7.95
N ALA A 57 -5.66 -21.34 7.66
CA ALA A 57 -6.87 -22.05 7.24
C ALA A 57 -6.76 -22.60 5.81
N GLU A 58 -6.30 -21.79 4.84
CA GLU A 58 -6.24 -22.18 3.43
C GLU A 58 -5.11 -23.17 3.13
N LEU A 59 -3.98 -23.06 3.84
CA LEU A 59 -2.81 -23.92 3.63
C LEU A 59 -2.68 -25.03 4.68
N GLN A 60 -3.63 -25.10 5.63
CA GLN A 60 -3.63 -26.07 6.74
C GLN A 60 -2.28 -26.10 7.49
N LEU A 61 -1.78 -24.92 7.83
CA LEU A 61 -0.47 -24.80 8.49
C LEU A 61 -0.49 -25.48 9.86
N THR A 62 0.58 -26.22 10.17
CA THR A 62 0.84 -26.68 11.54
C THR A 62 1.16 -25.50 12.44
N GLU A 63 1.08 -25.70 13.76
CA GLU A 63 1.40 -24.64 14.73
C GLU A 63 2.82 -24.09 14.53
N ALA A 64 3.80 -24.97 14.31
CA ALA A 64 5.18 -24.58 14.03
C ALA A 64 5.31 -23.75 12.74
N GLN A 65 4.57 -24.11 11.69
CA GLN A 65 4.55 -23.34 10.43
C GLN A 65 3.86 -21.98 10.61
N ALA A 66 2.78 -21.91 11.37
CA ALA A 66 2.06 -20.67 11.65
C ALA A 66 2.93 -19.66 12.42
N VAL A 67 3.73 -20.13 13.38
CA VAL A 67 4.71 -19.31 14.11
C VAL A 67 5.75 -18.71 13.14
N GLU A 68 6.28 -19.50 12.22
CA GLU A 68 7.27 -18.99 11.25
C GLU A 68 6.65 -18.03 10.23
N VAL A 69 5.45 -18.32 9.72
CA VAL A 69 4.73 -17.41 8.82
C VAL A 69 4.46 -16.07 9.50
N ARG A 70 4.07 -16.09 10.78
CA ARG A 70 3.89 -14.88 11.59
C ARG A 70 5.17 -14.06 11.68
N ARG A 71 6.31 -14.71 11.96
CA ARG A 71 7.61 -14.04 12.02
C ARG A 71 7.97 -13.40 10.68
N ILE A 72 7.84 -14.13 9.57
CA ILE A 72 8.14 -13.65 8.21
C ILE A 72 7.29 -12.42 7.85
N ILE A 73 5.99 -12.46 8.15
CA ILE A 73 5.07 -11.34 7.87
C ILE A 73 5.45 -10.11 8.68
N SER A 74 5.80 -10.28 9.96
CA SER A 74 6.23 -9.18 10.83
C SER A 74 7.53 -8.54 10.34
N GLU A 75 8.57 -9.34 10.08
CA GLU A 75 9.84 -8.82 9.55
C GLU A 75 9.67 -8.10 8.21
N SER A 76 8.81 -8.65 7.33
CA SER A 76 8.50 -8.04 6.03
C SER A 76 7.78 -6.71 6.20
N HIS A 77 6.87 -6.61 7.16
CA HIS A 77 6.18 -5.37 7.47
C HIS A 77 7.16 -4.27 7.91
N ASP A 78 8.09 -4.60 8.80
CA ASP A 78 9.08 -3.64 9.32
C ASP A 78 10.02 -3.17 8.21
N ARG A 79 10.47 -4.08 7.34
CA ARG A 79 11.29 -3.73 6.16
C ARG A 79 10.54 -2.82 5.20
N LEU A 80 9.26 -3.12 4.92
CA LEU A 80 8.42 -2.29 4.06
C LEU A 80 8.16 -0.92 4.68
N GLN A 81 7.95 -0.84 5.99
CA GLN A 81 7.78 0.43 6.70
C GLN A 81 9.05 1.28 6.62
N ALA A 82 10.21 0.68 6.89
CA ALA A 82 11.50 1.35 6.78
C ALA A 82 11.76 1.86 5.35
N LEU A 83 11.48 1.04 4.33
CA LEU A 83 11.56 1.46 2.92
C LEU A 83 10.62 2.62 2.63
N ARG A 84 9.36 2.53 3.09
CA ARG A 84 8.37 3.59 2.88
C ARG A 84 8.84 4.90 3.50
N ASP A 85 9.38 4.88 4.70
CA ASP A 85 9.82 6.09 5.39
C ASP A 85 11.07 6.69 4.75
N ARG A 86 11.95 5.87 4.16
CA ARG A 86 13.09 6.33 3.35
C ARG A 86 12.66 7.02 2.05
N VAL A 87 11.72 6.45 1.29
CA VAL A 87 11.34 6.97 -0.05
C VAL A 87 10.23 8.03 0.03
N ARG A 88 9.50 8.09 1.15
CA ARG A 88 8.47 9.10 1.42
C ARG A 88 8.88 10.56 1.14
N PRO A 89 10.05 11.07 1.56
CA PRO A 89 10.50 12.42 1.23
C PRO A 89 10.62 12.63 -0.28
N ASP A 90 11.17 11.67 -1.02
CA ASP A 90 11.37 11.78 -2.47
C ASP A 90 10.02 11.90 -3.20
N PHE A 91 9.05 11.06 -2.83
CA PHE A 91 7.68 11.18 -3.36
C PHE A 91 7.02 12.51 -3.02
N ARG A 92 7.35 13.14 -1.88
CA ARG A 92 6.85 14.49 -1.58
C ARG A 92 7.53 15.51 -2.47
N ALA A 93 8.84 15.45 -2.62
CA ALA A 93 9.60 16.37 -3.46
C ALA A 93 9.09 16.37 -4.91
N VAL A 94 8.90 15.19 -5.51
CA VAL A 94 8.36 15.05 -6.87
C VAL A 94 6.95 15.65 -7.00
N ARG A 95 6.08 15.43 -6.01
CA ARG A 95 4.73 16.03 -6.03
C ARG A 95 4.77 17.55 -5.93
N GLU A 96 5.62 18.10 -5.05
CA GLU A 96 5.75 19.55 -4.90
C GLU A 96 6.37 20.19 -6.15
N GLU A 97 7.34 19.53 -6.79
CA GLU A 97 7.87 19.99 -8.07
C GLU A 97 6.81 20.01 -9.17
N MET A 98 6.04 18.92 -9.30
CA MET A 98 4.93 18.85 -10.25
C MET A 98 3.93 19.99 -10.03
N LYS A 99 3.53 20.26 -8.78
CA LYS A 99 2.62 21.36 -8.44
C LYS A 99 3.18 22.72 -8.83
N ARG A 100 4.46 22.99 -8.51
CA ARG A 100 5.13 24.24 -8.91
C ARG A 100 5.12 24.43 -10.43
N ARG A 101 5.45 23.38 -11.18
CA ARG A 101 5.47 23.40 -12.64
C ARG A 101 4.08 23.64 -13.23
N ILE A 102 3.05 23.01 -12.68
CA ILE A 102 1.66 23.26 -13.08
C ILE A 102 1.29 24.72 -12.80
N ARG A 103 1.55 25.21 -11.58
CA ARG A 103 1.22 26.58 -11.17
C ARG A 103 1.87 27.64 -12.08
N ALA A 104 3.09 27.40 -12.55
CA ALA A 104 3.80 28.29 -13.46
C ALA A 104 3.14 28.43 -14.85
N LEU A 105 2.26 27.49 -15.23
CA LEU A 105 1.53 27.51 -16.51
C LEU A 105 0.14 28.14 -16.40
N LEU A 106 -0.30 28.49 -15.18
CA LEU A 106 -1.65 29.00 -14.93
C LEU A 106 -1.72 30.52 -15.07
N THR A 107 -2.86 31.02 -15.53
CA THR A 107 -3.17 32.45 -15.47
C THR A 107 -3.52 32.88 -14.04
N GLU A 108 -3.45 34.18 -13.76
CA GLU A 108 -3.80 34.73 -12.43
C GLU A 108 -5.21 34.33 -11.98
N GLU A 109 -6.18 34.29 -12.90
CA GLU A 109 -7.55 33.86 -12.62
C GLU A 109 -7.70 32.36 -12.33
N GLN A 110 -6.76 31.53 -12.81
CA GLN A 110 -6.78 30.08 -12.63
C GLN A 110 -6.11 29.64 -11.33
N ILE A 111 -5.15 30.41 -10.80
CA ILE A 111 -4.41 30.09 -9.57
C ILE A 111 -5.34 29.80 -8.37
N PRO A 112 -6.36 30.63 -8.06
CA PRO A 112 -7.25 30.37 -6.91
C PRO A 112 -8.01 29.05 -7.05
N ARG A 113 -8.39 28.66 -8.27
CA ARG A 113 -9.09 27.38 -8.52
C ARG A 113 -8.17 26.20 -8.30
N PHE A 114 -6.90 26.32 -8.66
CA PHE A 114 -5.88 25.30 -8.42
C PHE A 114 -5.61 25.12 -6.93
N GLU A 115 -5.44 26.21 -6.18
CA GLU A 115 -5.23 26.15 -4.73
C GLU A 115 -6.42 25.49 -4.01
N ALA A 116 -7.66 25.85 -4.38
CA ALA A 116 -8.86 25.20 -3.84
C ALA A 116 -8.93 23.70 -4.19
N MET A 117 -8.35 23.27 -5.32
CA MET A 117 -8.22 21.86 -5.68
C MET A 117 -7.22 21.16 -4.76
N GLU A 118 -6.05 21.76 -4.51
CA GLU A 118 -5.03 21.23 -3.62
C GLU A 118 -5.53 21.09 -2.17
N THR A 119 -6.22 22.10 -1.65
CA THR A 119 -6.81 22.05 -0.29
C THR A 119 -7.78 20.89 -0.16
N ARG A 120 -8.65 20.65 -1.16
CA ARG A 120 -9.59 19.52 -1.14
C ARG A 120 -8.88 18.17 -1.17
N TRP A 121 -7.76 18.06 -1.89
CA TRP A 121 -6.96 16.84 -1.92
C TRP A 121 -6.29 16.56 -0.57
N GLU A 122 -5.69 17.56 0.05
CA GLU A 122 -5.08 17.41 1.38
C GLU A 122 -6.14 17.15 2.46
N ALA A 123 -7.31 17.80 2.38
CA ALA A 123 -8.43 17.53 3.29
C ALA A 123 -8.94 16.10 3.17
N ARG A 124 -9.08 15.56 1.93
CA ARG A 124 -9.43 14.15 1.72
C ARG A 124 -8.38 13.25 2.35
N LYS A 125 -7.10 13.48 2.06
CA LYS A 125 -5.98 12.69 2.58
C LYS A 125 -5.86 12.75 4.11
N LYS A 126 -6.20 13.89 4.73
CA LYS A 126 -6.30 14.05 6.19
C LYS A 126 -7.53 13.33 6.74
N GLY A 127 -8.69 13.40 6.09
CA GLY A 127 -9.88 12.64 6.49
C GLY A 127 -9.71 11.11 6.47
N TRP A 128 -8.83 10.60 5.61
CA TRP A 128 -8.38 9.19 5.64
C TRP A 128 -7.43 8.89 6.81
N ARG A 129 -6.69 9.88 7.32
CA ARG A 129 -5.77 9.75 8.47
C ARG A 129 -6.48 9.96 9.82
N ASP A 130 -7.47 10.84 9.85
CA ASP A 130 -8.19 11.31 11.05
C ASP A 130 -9.56 10.64 11.24
N HIS A 131 -9.93 9.64 10.43
CA HIS A 131 -11.03 8.75 10.82
C HIS A 131 -10.71 8.18 12.21
N PRO A 132 -11.51 8.47 13.25
CA PRO A 132 -11.27 7.91 14.57
C PRO A 132 -11.25 6.39 14.41
N ARG A 133 -10.17 5.76 14.86
CA ARG A 133 -10.15 4.33 15.16
C ARG A 133 -11.25 4.15 16.18
N THR A 134 -12.44 3.74 15.72
CA THR A 134 -13.66 3.82 16.52
C THR A 134 -13.41 3.18 17.87
N GLU A 135 -13.48 4.05 18.86
CA GLU A 135 -13.67 3.81 20.27
C GLU A 135 -14.85 2.84 20.45
N ASN A 136 -14.57 1.54 20.33
CA ASN A 136 -15.40 0.46 20.84
C ASN A 136 -14.52 -0.40 21.75
N MET A 137 -14.04 0.25 22.82
CA MET A 137 -13.84 -0.39 24.11
C MET A 137 -15.05 0.00 24.97
N ARG A 138 -16.05 -0.88 25.02
CA ARG A 138 -16.96 -1.12 26.15
C ARG A 138 -17.78 -2.36 25.85
#